data_AF-A0A836XAY4-F1
#
_entry.id   AF-A0A836XAY4-F1
#
_cell.length_a   1.000
_cell.length_b   1.000
_cell.length_c   1.000
_cell.angle_alpha   90.00
_cell.angle_beta   90.00
_cell.angle_gamma   90.00
#
_symmetry.space_group_name_H-M   'P 1'
#
loop_
_entity.id
_entity.type
_entity.pdbx_description
1 polymer ?
#
loop_
_entity_poly.entity_id
_entity_poly.type
_entity_poly.pdbx_seq_one_letter_code
_entity_poly.pdbx_strand_id
1 'polypeptide(L)'
;MIAQGLTSADLEASFNADFPGCPPTMPLREIIDFLQQTYCDNIGWEYAYINDREQVTWLREQAEQNRGRPSFSADVKREILA
;
A
#
# COMPACT_ATOMS: atom_id res chain seq x y z
N MET A 1 -3.03 12.82 14.54
CA MET A 1 -1.62 13.11 14.24
C MET A 1 -1.45 12.97 12.74
N ILE A 2 -1.26 14.08 12.01
CA ILE A 2 -0.78 14.06 10.63
C ILE A 2 0.55 14.79 10.72
N ALA A 3 1.64 14.04 10.68
CA ALA A 3 2.99 14.59 10.78
C ALA A 3 3.50 14.92 9.37
N GLN A 4 4.41 15.91 9.25
CA GLN A 4 4.92 16.53 8.01
C GLN A 4 4.11 17.75 7.48
N GLY A 5 3.49 18.55 8.34
CA GLY A 5 2.86 19.83 7.94
C GLY A 5 1.54 19.71 7.18
N LEU A 6 1.10 18.48 6.89
CA LEU A 6 -0.24 18.17 6.38
C LEU A 6 -1.25 18.22 7.52
N THR A 7 -2.40 18.81 7.26
CA THR A 7 -3.49 18.94 8.22
C THR A 7 -4.72 18.17 7.77
N SER A 8 -5.73 18.04 8.63
CA SER A 8 -7.00 17.42 8.25
C SER A 8 -7.74 18.19 7.14
N ALA A 9 -7.42 19.47 6.94
CA ALA A 9 -7.98 20.27 5.86
C ALA A 9 -7.46 19.83 4.47
N ASP A 10 -6.31 19.16 4.41
CA ASP A 10 -5.66 18.75 3.16
C ASP A 10 -6.14 17.37 2.67
N LEU A 11 -7.01 16.70 3.42
CA LEU A 11 -7.50 15.35 3.10
C LEU A 11 -8.19 15.25 1.74
N GLU A 12 -8.89 16.31 1.33
CA GLU A 12 -9.58 16.39 0.04
C GLU A 12 -8.70 17.01 -1.06
N ALA A 13 -7.50 17.50 -0.73
CA ALA A 13 -6.58 18.01 -1.75
C ALA A 13 -5.98 16.84 -2.53
N SER A 14 -5.90 17.00 -3.86
CA SER A 14 -5.34 16.00 -4.76
C SER A 14 -3.83 16.13 -4.85
N PHE A 15 -3.13 14.99 -4.72
CA PHE A 15 -1.69 14.88 -4.87
C PHE A 15 -1.34 13.84 -5.93
N ASN A 16 -0.13 13.93 -6.47
CA ASN A 16 0.39 12.90 -7.37
C ASN A 16 0.61 11.60 -6.58
N ALA A 17 0.09 10.50 -7.11
CA ALA A 17 0.16 9.18 -6.52
C ALA A 17 0.66 8.20 -7.59
N ASP A 18 1.89 7.73 -7.43
CA ASP A 18 2.49 6.72 -8.31
C ASP A 18 2.41 5.35 -7.62
N PHE A 19 1.18 4.86 -7.44
CA PHE A 19 0.90 3.56 -6.84
C PHE A 19 0.29 2.60 -7.88
N PRO A 20 0.72 1.32 -7.91
CA PRO A 20 0.14 0.31 -8.78
C PRO A 20 -1.39 0.24 -8.66
N GLY A 21 -2.09 0.36 -9.80
CA GLY A 21 -3.56 0.26 -9.85
C GLY A 21 -4.33 1.46 -9.30
N CYS A 22 -3.65 2.57 -8.97
CA CYS A 22 -4.29 3.84 -8.59
C CYS A 22 -4.23 4.86 -9.74
N PRO A 23 -5.13 5.86 -9.76
CA PRO A 23 -5.01 7.01 -10.66
C PRO A 23 -3.71 7.79 -10.38
N PRO A 24 -3.14 8.49 -11.38
CA PRO A 24 -1.89 9.25 -11.22
C PRO A 24 -2.00 10.40 -10.20
N THR A 25 -3.23 10.81 -9.88
CA THR A 25 -3.53 11.82 -8.86
C THR A 25 -4.75 11.38 -8.06
N MET A 26 -4.70 11.49 -6.74
CA MET A 26 -5.83 11.15 -5.86
C MET A 26 -5.81 12.00 -4.57
N PRO A 27 -6.95 12.12 -3.86
CA PRO A 27 -7.02 12.85 -2.60
C PRO A 27 -6.07 12.27 -1.55
N LEU A 28 -5.53 13.13 -0.69
CA LEU A 28 -4.64 12.70 0.40
C LEU A 28 -5.27 11.63 1.29
N ARG A 29 -6.59 11.68 1.55
CA ARG A 29 -7.26 10.61 2.31
C ARG A 29 -7.09 9.24 1.68
N GLU A 30 -7.19 9.16 0.35
CA GLU A 30 -7.12 7.89 -0.36
C GLU A 30 -5.67 7.37 -0.41
N ILE A 31 -4.69 8.27 -0.48
CA ILE A 31 -3.27 7.93 -0.35
C ILE A 31 -3.01 7.33 1.04
N ILE A 32 -3.50 7.97 2.10
CA ILE A 32 -3.34 7.48 3.47
C ILE A 32 -4.01 6.10 3.62
N ASP A 33 -5.23 5.95 3.13
CA ASP A 33 -5.95 4.67 3.18
C ASP A 33 -5.21 3.56 2.42
N PHE A 34 -4.63 3.87 1.25
CA PHE A 34 -3.82 2.93 0.47
C PHE A 34 -2.59 2.47 1.26
N LEU A 35 -1.83 3.42 1.83
CA LEU A 35 -0.61 3.12 2.60
C LEU A 35 -0.94 2.34 3.87
N GLN A 36 -2.00 2.70 4.58
CA GLN A 36 -2.45 1.97 5.77
C GLN A 36 -2.82 0.52 5.45
N GLN A 37 -3.58 0.30 4.36
CA GLN A 37 -3.95 -1.06 3.94
C GLN A 37 -2.74 -1.90 3.52
N THR A 38 -1.73 -1.27 2.92
CA THR A 38 -0.56 -1.96 2.38
C THR A 38 0.48 -2.31 3.45
N TYR A 39 0.75 -1.38 4.38
CA TYR A 39 1.89 -1.49 5.29
C TYR A 39 1.52 -1.63 6.77
N CYS A 40 0.25 -1.39 7.16
CA CYS A 40 -0.17 -1.31 8.56
C CYS A 40 -1.34 -2.22 8.93
N ASP A 41 -1.75 -3.11 8.02
CA ASP A 41 -2.79 -4.11 8.27
C ASP A 41 -2.15 -5.40 8.84
N ASN A 42 -2.63 -6.58 8.43
CA ASN A 42 -2.14 -7.87 8.96
C ASN A 42 -0.72 -8.26 8.52
N ILE A 43 -0.09 -7.52 7.59
CA ILE A 43 1.25 -7.80 7.06
C ILE A 43 2.13 -6.56 7.24
N GLY A 44 3.22 -6.69 8.00
CA GLY A 44 4.25 -5.67 8.14
C GLY A 44 5.41 -5.95 7.19
N TRP A 45 5.65 -5.06 6.23
CA TRP A 45 6.76 -5.17 5.30
C TRP A 45 7.99 -4.42 5.82
N GLU A 46 9.06 -5.17 6.11
CA GLU A 46 10.36 -4.61 6.51
C GLU A 46 11.41 -4.91 5.44
N TYR A 47 11.63 -3.96 4.53
CA TYR A 47 12.63 -4.12 3.46
C TYR A 47 13.43 -2.86 3.15
N ALA A 48 13.04 -1.71 3.71
CA ALA A 48 13.68 -0.43 3.40
C ALA A 48 15.16 -0.35 3.84
N TYR A 49 15.64 -1.29 4.65
CA TYR A 49 17.05 -1.41 5.04
C TYR A 49 17.93 -2.08 3.99
N ILE A 50 17.35 -2.67 2.94
CA ILE A 50 18.09 -3.35 1.88
C ILE A 50 18.78 -2.29 0.99
N ASN A 51 20.08 -2.46 0.75
CA ASN A 51 20.87 -1.53 -0.07
C ASN A 51 20.64 -1.70 -1.58
N ASP A 52 20.26 -2.89 -2.01
CA ASP A 52 20.00 -3.20 -3.41
C ASP A 52 18.67 -2.58 -3.84
N ARG A 53 18.75 -1.58 -4.72
CA ARG A 53 17.60 -0.84 -5.22
C ARG A 53 16.66 -1.73 -6.04
N GLU A 54 17.17 -2.70 -6.78
CA GLU A 54 16.35 -3.60 -7.58
C GLU A 54 15.47 -4.46 -6.67
N GLN A 55 16.07 -4.99 -5.59
CA GLN A 55 15.33 -5.75 -4.58
C GLN A 55 14.29 -4.92 -3.86
N VAL A 56 14.63 -3.69 -3.45
CA VAL A 56 13.68 -2.77 -2.80
C VAL A 56 12.52 -2.42 -3.73
N THR A 57 12.81 -2.20 -5.02
CA THR A 57 11.79 -1.89 -6.02
C THR A 57 10.86 -3.09 -6.23
N TRP A 58 11.43 -4.27 -6.40
CA TRP A 58 10.66 -5.51 -6.56
C TRP A 58 9.76 -5.78 -5.34
N LEU A 59 10.29 -5.63 -4.12
CA LEU A 59 9.51 -5.80 -2.89
C LEU A 59 8.40 -4.76 -2.77
N ARG A 60 8.66 -3.50 -3.13
CA ARG A 60 7.64 -2.45 -3.17
C ARG A 60 6.52 -2.80 -4.14
N GLU A 61 6.86 -3.22 -5.37
CA GLU A 61 5.87 -3.61 -6.36
C GLU A 61 4.99 -4.76 -5.85
N GLN A 62 5.59 -5.77 -5.21
CA GLN A 62 4.83 -6.87 -4.61
C GLN A 62 3.95 -6.44 -3.43
N ALA A 63 4.46 -5.56 -2.58
CA ALA A 63 3.71 -5.04 -1.43
C ALA A 63 2.53 -4.19 -1.89
N GLU A 64 2.75 -3.27 -2.82
CA GLU A 64 1.74 -2.32 -3.28
C GLU A 64 0.75 -2.96 -4.28
N GLN A 65 1.15 -4.04 -4.97
CA GLN A 65 0.27 -4.84 -5.79
C GLN A 65 -0.85 -5.45 -4.93
N ASN A 66 -2.11 -5.15 -5.30
CA ASN A 66 -3.30 -5.52 -4.53
C ASN A 66 -3.26 -5.09 -3.05
N ARG A 67 -2.51 -4.04 -2.69
CA ARG A 67 -2.42 -3.51 -1.31
C ARG A 67 -1.98 -4.56 -0.30
N GLY A 68 -1.06 -5.45 -0.68
CA GLY A 68 -0.59 -6.55 0.15
C GLY A 68 -1.62 -7.64 0.41
N ARG A 69 -2.78 -7.62 -0.28
CA ARG A 69 -3.87 -8.58 -0.10
C ARG A 69 -3.97 -9.53 -1.28
N PRO A 70 -3.48 -10.77 -1.16
CA PRO A 70 -3.69 -11.77 -2.20
C PRO A 70 -5.18 -12.10 -2.34
N SER A 71 -5.66 -12.14 -3.58
CA SER A 71 -7.02 -12.59 -3.89
C SER A 71 -7.00 -14.09 -4.16
N PHE A 72 -7.59 -14.86 -3.25
CA PHE A 72 -7.72 -16.32 -3.37
C PHE A 72 -9.10 -16.71 -3.88
N SER A 73 -9.16 -17.72 -4.75
CA SER A 73 -10.43 -18.35 -5.17
C SER A 73 -11.11 -19.06 -3.98
N ALA A 74 -12.40 -19.35 -4.13
CA ALA A 74 -13.14 -20.07 -3.09
C ALA A 74 -12.53 -21.46 -2.80
N ASP A 75 -11.99 -22.13 -3.82
CA ASP A 75 -11.36 -23.44 -3.67
C ASP A 75 -10.04 -23.35 -2.90
N VAL A 76 -9.19 -22.37 -3.22
CA VAL A 76 -7.95 -22.12 -2.46
C VAL A 76 -8.25 -21.76 -1.01
N LYS A 77 -9.29 -20.94 -0.76
CA LYS A 77 -9.71 -20.62 0.61
C LYS A 77 -10.19 -21.86 1.39
N ARG A 78 -10.86 -22.82 0.72
CA ARG A 78 -11.25 -24.09 1.35
C ARG A 78 -10.04 -24.97 1.65
N GLU A 79 -9.05 -25.00 0.77
CA GLU A 79 -7.80 -25.73 0.98
C GLU A 79 -6.97 -25.15 2.14
N ILE A 80 -6.87 -23.82 2.26
CA ILE A 80 -6.18 -23.16 3.38
C ILE A 80 -6.88 -23.44 4.73
N LEU A 81 -8.20 -23.65 4.72
CA LEU A 81 -8.98 -23.92 5.92
C LEU A 81 -8.92 -25.38 6.38
N ALA A 82 -8.61 -26.32 5.47
CA ALA A 82 -8.61 -27.75 5.72
C ALA A 82 -7.42 -28.19 6.60
#